data_AF-A0A5C9C5W9-F1
#
_entry.id   AF-A0A5C9C5W9-F1
#
_cell.length_a   1.000
_cell.length_b   1.000
_cell.length_c   1.000
_cell.angle_alpha   90.00
_cell.angle_beta   90.00
_cell.angle_gamma   90.00
#
_symmetry.space_group_name_H-M   'P 1'
#
loop_
_entity.id
_entity.type
_entity.pdbx_description
1 polymer ?
#
loop_
_entity_poly.entity_id
_entity_poly.type
_entity_poly.pdbx_seq_one_letter_code
_entity_poly.pdbx_strand_id
1 'polypeptide(L)'
;MSDELAAAYKLLRAFKTGQFQAEASVSEKQQLLVRLLSEDLEVPAGDQIFQQQILLAAEADSKWNNQTQMCVSKYYALCEQGLVPEANAIRTQFLSVCPSSWYRGIVEAL
;
A
#
# COMPACT_ATOMS: atom_id res chain seq x y z
N MET A 1 9.67 6.89 -6.90
CA MET A 1 9.12 5.53 -6.71
C MET A 1 9.82 4.58 -7.68
N SER A 2 10.30 3.42 -7.24
CA SER A 2 10.99 2.47 -8.12
C SER A 2 10.02 1.71 -9.03
N ASP A 3 10.48 1.34 -10.23
CA ASP A 3 9.70 0.52 -11.17
C ASP A 3 9.32 -0.85 -10.59
N GLU A 4 10.13 -1.35 -9.67
CA GLU A 4 9.95 -2.63 -8.98
C GLU A 4 8.79 -2.61 -8.00
N LEU A 5 8.63 -1.52 -7.23
CA LEU A 5 7.49 -1.38 -6.31
C LEU A 5 6.17 -1.28 -7.09
N ALA A 6 6.17 -0.57 -8.22
CA ALA A 6 5.01 -0.52 -9.11
C ALA A 6 4.67 -1.90 -9.69
N ALA A 7 5.67 -2.69 -10.07
CA ALA A 7 5.48 -4.08 -10.51
C ALA A 7 4.93 -4.96 -9.38
N ALA A 8 5.34 -4.71 -8.14
CA ALA A 8 4.87 -5.45 -6.99
C ALA A 8 3.39 -5.16 -6.71
N TYR A 9 2.96 -3.90 -6.65
CA TYR A 9 1.53 -3.55 -6.51
C TYR A 9 0.67 -4.10 -7.66
N LYS A 10 1.20 -4.18 -8.89
CA LYS A 10 0.50 -4.85 -10.01
C LYS A 10 0.31 -6.34 -9.75
N LEU A 11 1.32 -7.04 -9.23
CA LEU A 11 1.22 -8.45 -8.84
C LEU A 11 0.15 -8.64 -7.77
N LEU A 12 0.14 -7.78 -6.75
CA LEU A 12 -0.85 -7.83 -5.67
C LEU A 12 -2.27 -7.60 -6.17
N ARG A 13 -2.46 -6.66 -7.11
CA ARG A 13 -3.75 -6.45 -7.76
C ARG A 13 -4.22 -7.68 -8.55
N ALA A 14 -3.32 -8.31 -9.29
CA ALA A 14 -3.64 -9.55 -10.01
C ALA A 14 -4.05 -10.68 -9.05
N PHE A 15 -3.39 -10.76 -7.89
CA PHE A 15 -3.75 -11.68 -6.81
C PHE A 15 -5.15 -11.39 -6.25
N LYS A 16 -5.43 -10.14 -5.84
CA LYS A 16 -6.73 -9.73 -5.26
C LYS A 16 -7.91 -9.91 -6.22
N THR A 17 -7.68 -9.87 -7.53
CA THR A 17 -8.72 -9.99 -8.56
C THR A 17 -8.91 -11.44 -9.06
N GLY A 18 -8.21 -12.41 -8.50
CA GLY A 18 -8.28 -13.80 -8.94
C GLY A 18 -7.68 -14.06 -10.32
N GLN A 19 -7.00 -13.06 -10.91
CA GLN A 19 -6.25 -13.20 -12.18
C GLN A 19 -4.92 -13.93 -11.98
N PHE A 20 -4.54 -14.17 -10.74
CA PHE A 20 -3.39 -14.96 -10.37
C PHE A 20 -3.83 -16.39 -10.04
N GLN A 21 -3.67 -17.31 -11.00
CA GLN A 21 -3.64 -18.73 -10.67
C GLN A 21 -2.23 -19.06 -10.21
N ALA A 22 -2.09 -19.52 -8.97
CA ALA A 22 -0.85 -20.10 -8.51
C ALA A 22 -0.62 -21.40 -9.29
N GLU A 23 -0.06 -21.32 -10.50
CA GLU A 23 0.56 -22.48 -11.13
C GLU A 23 1.66 -22.99 -10.18
N ALA A 24 1.93 -24.30 -10.26
CA ALA A 24 2.67 -25.08 -9.27
C ALA A 24 4.09 -24.59 -8.90
N SER A 25 4.60 -23.51 -9.52
CA SER A 25 5.85 -22.85 -9.16
C SER A 25 5.70 -21.33 -9.15
N VAL A 26 5.82 -20.73 -7.97
CA VAL A 26 5.99 -19.27 -7.82
C VAL A 26 7.42 -18.92 -8.27
N SER A 27 7.55 -18.03 -9.26
CA SER A 27 8.87 -17.60 -9.75
C SER A 27 9.64 -16.79 -8.69
N GLU A 28 10.97 -16.86 -8.72
CA GLU A 28 11.84 -16.06 -7.84
C GLU A 28 11.53 -14.55 -7.93
N LYS A 29 11.18 -14.08 -9.13
CA LYS A 29 10.75 -12.69 -9.36
C LYS A 29 9.48 -12.34 -8.58
N GLN A 30 8.49 -13.22 -8.55
CA GLN A 30 7.26 -12.99 -7.77
C GLN A 30 7.56 -12.97 -6.26
N GLN A 31 8.43 -13.85 -5.79
CA GLN A 31 8.87 -13.85 -4.38
C GLN A 31 9.56 -12.54 -4.01
N LEU A 32 10.46 -12.04 -4.88
CA LEU A 32 11.13 -10.75 -4.69
C LEU A 32 10.12 -9.60 -4.63
N LEU A 33 9.16 -9.56 -5.55
CA LEU A 33 8.13 -8.51 -5.58
C LEU A 33 7.26 -8.51 -4.32
N VAL A 34 6.85 -9.67 -3.82
CA VAL A 34 6.08 -9.76 -2.57
C VAL A 34 6.92 -9.34 -1.36
N ARG A 35 8.23 -9.64 -1.34
CA ARG A 35 9.13 -9.15 -0.28
C ARG A 35 9.22 -7.62 -0.29
N LEU A 36 9.44 -7.00 -1.45
CA LEU A 36 9.48 -5.54 -1.59
C LEU A 36 8.18 -4.88 -1.11
N LEU A 37 7.03 -5.45 -1.46
CA LEU A 37 5.73 -4.99 -0.94
C LEU A 37 5.62 -5.11 0.57
N SER A 38 6.09 -6.24 1.11
CA SER A 38 6.02 -6.50 2.54
C SER A 38 6.91 -5.55 3.33
N GLU A 39 8.09 -5.24 2.81
CA GLU A 39 8.99 -4.23 3.38
C GLU A 39 8.35 -2.83 3.35
N ASP A 40 7.78 -2.41 2.21
CA ASP A 40 7.12 -1.11 2.08
C ASP A 40 5.89 -0.98 2.99
N LEU A 41 5.15 -2.08 3.19
CA LEU A 41 3.95 -2.11 4.03
C LEU A 41 4.24 -2.44 5.51
N GLU A 42 5.50 -2.61 5.89
CA GLU A 42 5.95 -3.12 7.20
C GLU A 42 5.24 -4.43 7.63
N VAL A 43 4.98 -5.30 6.67
CA VAL A 43 4.48 -6.66 6.92
C VAL A 43 5.66 -7.54 7.31
N PRO A 44 5.64 -8.18 8.49
CA PRO A 44 6.74 -9.03 8.94
C PRO A 44 7.02 -10.16 7.95
N ALA A 45 8.24 -10.19 7.42
CA ALA A 45 8.77 -11.31 6.66
C ALA A 45 9.30 -12.37 7.64
N GLY A 46 8.40 -13.14 8.25
CA GLY A 46 8.79 -14.33 9.02
C GLY A 46 9.19 -15.50 8.11
N ASP A 47 9.35 -16.70 8.69
CA ASP A 47 9.52 -17.98 7.95
C ASP A 47 8.24 -18.42 7.20
N GLN A 48 7.45 -17.47 6.73
CA GLN A 48 6.16 -17.72 6.11
C GLN A 48 6.33 -18.22 4.67
N ILE A 49 5.49 -19.16 4.28
CA ILE A 49 5.36 -19.58 2.89
C ILE A 49 4.79 -18.43 2.04
N PHE A 50 5.17 -18.39 0.75
CA PHE A 50 4.80 -17.30 -0.17
C PHE A 50 3.30 -16.96 -0.14
N GLN A 51 2.42 -17.96 -0.12
CA GLN A 51 0.96 -17.75 -0.10
C GLN A 51 0.51 -16.96 1.13
N GLN A 52 1.10 -17.23 2.29
CA GLN A 52 0.76 -16.50 3.52
C GLN A 52 1.29 -15.07 3.46
N GLN A 53 2.51 -14.89 2.94
CA GLN A 53 3.11 -13.56 2.79
C GLN A 53 2.28 -12.66 1.86
N ILE A 54 1.84 -13.18 0.70
CA ILE A 54 1.03 -12.38 -0.24
C ILE A 54 -0.35 -12.04 0.32
N LEU A 55 -0.94 -12.90 1.16
CA LEU A 55 -2.20 -12.61 1.87
C LEU A 55 -2.03 -11.48 2.88
N LEU A 56 -0.99 -11.54 3.72
CA LEU A 56 -0.72 -10.46 4.69
C LEU A 56 -0.41 -9.13 3.98
N ALA A 57 0.35 -9.18 2.89
CA ALA A 57 0.59 -8.00 2.05
C ALA A 57 -0.72 -7.46 1.47
N ALA A 58 -1.64 -8.32 1.02
CA ALA A 58 -2.94 -7.90 0.48
C ALA A 58 -3.85 -7.28 1.54
N GLU A 59 -3.82 -7.78 2.77
CA GLU A 59 -4.53 -7.21 3.92
C GLU A 59 -3.97 -5.83 4.29
N ALA A 60 -2.65 -5.72 4.43
CA ALA A 60 -1.98 -4.46 4.73
C ALA A 60 -2.22 -3.40 3.64
N ASP A 61 -2.11 -3.79 2.37
CA ASP A 61 -2.46 -2.97 1.22
C ASP A 61 -3.89 -2.45 1.29
N SER A 62 -4.86 -3.34 1.57
CA SER A 62 -6.27 -2.95 1.66
C SER A 62 -6.52 -1.96 2.80
N LYS A 63 -5.86 -2.16 3.96
CA LYS A 63 -5.90 -1.24 5.09
C LYS A 63 -5.37 0.14 4.70
N TRP A 64 -4.17 0.21 4.13
CA TRP A 64 -3.54 1.48 3.78
C TRP A 64 -4.25 2.19 2.62
N ASN A 65 -4.78 1.45 1.64
CA ASN A 65 -5.65 2.02 0.61
C ASN A 65 -6.88 2.71 1.22
N ASN A 66 -7.58 2.04 2.14
CA ASN A 66 -8.75 2.62 2.81
C ASN A 66 -8.38 3.85 3.64
N GLN A 67 -7.27 3.80 4.38
CA GLN A 67 -6.81 4.95 5.16
C GLN A 67 -6.40 6.12 4.28
N THR A 68 -5.77 5.86 3.13
CA THR A 68 -5.43 6.88 2.12
C THR A 68 -6.69 7.54 1.60
N GLN A 69 -7.71 6.77 1.21
CA GLN A 69 -8.99 7.32 0.74
C GLN A 69 -9.66 8.17 1.82
N MET A 70 -9.68 7.71 3.08
CA MET A 70 -10.23 8.49 4.19
C MET A 70 -9.47 9.80 4.43
N CYS A 71 -8.14 9.77 4.34
CA CYS A 71 -7.29 10.95 4.49
C CYS A 71 -7.58 11.97 3.38
N VAL A 72 -7.58 11.53 2.12
CA VAL A 72 -7.87 12.38 0.95
C VAL A 72 -9.25 13.01 1.04
N SER A 73 -10.29 12.22 1.34
CA SER A 73 -11.66 12.73 1.45
C SER A 73 -11.80 13.76 2.57
N LYS A 74 -11.19 13.52 3.74
CA LYS A 74 -11.20 14.49 4.86
C LYS A 74 -10.43 15.75 4.53
N TYR A 75 -9.27 15.63 3.88
CA TYR A 75 -8.47 16.77 3.46
C TYR A 75 -9.29 17.73 2.58
N TYR A 76 -9.88 17.21 1.50
CA TYR A 76 -10.67 18.05 0.60
C TYR A 76 -11.93 18.62 1.26
N ALA A 77 -12.64 17.84 2.07
CA ALA A 77 -13.81 18.34 2.81
C ALA A 77 -13.46 19.51 3.75
N LEU A 78 -12.28 19.48 4.39
CA LEU A 78 -11.80 20.60 5.22
C LEU A 78 -11.37 21.80 4.38
N CYS A 79 -10.70 21.57 3.25
CA CYS A 79 -10.36 22.64 2.30
C CYS A 79 -11.60 23.37 1.77
N GLU A 80 -12.67 22.63 1.41
CA GLU A 80 -13.95 23.20 0.97
C GLU A 80 -14.62 24.07 2.05
N GLN A 81 -14.36 23.77 3.33
CA GLN A 81 -14.81 24.56 4.48
C GLN A 81 -13.89 25.73 4.83
N GLY A 82 -12.77 25.91 4.11
CA GLY A 82 -11.75 26.93 4.41
C GLY A 82 -10.82 26.58 5.58
N LEU A 83 -10.88 25.35 6.11
CA LEU A 83 -10.10 24.85 7.24
C LEU A 83 -8.76 24.25 6.78
N VAL A 84 -7.96 25.08 6.11
CA VAL A 84 -6.67 24.67 5.53
C VAL A 84 -5.66 24.19 6.59
N PRO A 85 -5.53 24.81 7.77
CA PRO A 85 -4.62 24.31 8.81
C PRO A 85 -4.97 22.89 9.28
N GLU A 86 -6.25 22.60 9.48
CA GLU A 86 -6.75 21.29 9.89
C GLU A 86 -6.56 20.24 8.80
N ALA A 87 -6.79 20.62 7.53
CA ALA A 87 -6.51 19.75 6.39
C ALA A 87 -5.03 19.33 6.37
N ASN A 88 -4.12 20.29 6.52
CA ASN A 88 -2.68 20.03 6.60
C ASN A 88 -2.27 19.19 7.82
N ALA A 89 -2.96 19.34 8.95
CA ALA A 89 -2.72 18.50 10.13
C ALA A 89 -3.06 17.03 9.86
N ILE A 90 -4.19 16.74 9.20
CA ILE A 90 -4.57 15.36 8.82
C ILE A 90 -3.54 14.77 7.84
N ARG A 91 -3.15 15.54 6.82
CA ARG A 91 -2.11 15.12 5.87
C ARG A 91 -0.80 14.77 6.60
N THR A 92 -0.34 15.66 7.48
CA THR A 92 0.90 15.46 8.25
C THR A 92 0.80 14.24 9.16
N GLN A 93 -0.34 14.03 9.81
CA GLN A 93 -0.58 12.85 10.65
C GLN A 93 -0.53 11.55 9.84
N PHE A 94 -1.13 11.51 8.65
CA PHE A 94 -1.04 10.33 7.79
C PHE A 94 0.42 10.04 7.40
N LEU A 95 1.16 11.07 7.00
CA LEU A 95 2.56 10.95 6.61
C LEU A 95 3.51 10.59 7.76
N SER A 96 3.12 10.76 9.02
CA SER A 96 3.97 10.34 10.16
C SER A 96 3.80 8.86 10.51
N VAL A 97 2.69 8.23 10.10
CA VAL A 97 2.37 6.83 10.47
C VAL A 97 2.36 5.87 9.30
N CYS A 98 2.22 6.36 8.06
CA CYS A 98 2.20 5.50 6.89
C CYS A 98 3.61 5.03 6.54
N PRO A 99 3.89 3.71 6.53
CA PRO A 99 5.18 3.16 6.16
C PRO A 99 5.40 3.16 4.65
N SER A 100 4.31 2.99 3.89
CA SER A 100 4.37 2.77 2.45
C SER A 100 4.73 4.04 1.68
N SER A 101 5.84 3.97 0.96
CA SER A 101 6.27 5.03 0.06
C SER A 101 5.25 5.31 -1.06
N TRP A 102 4.52 4.29 -1.50
CA TRP A 102 3.45 4.44 -2.49
C TRP A 102 2.30 5.30 -1.96
N TYR A 103 1.74 4.93 -0.80
CA TYR A 103 0.60 5.63 -0.22
C TYR A 103 0.97 7.04 0.28
N ARG A 104 2.18 7.20 0.84
CA ARG A 104 2.73 8.51 1.17
C ARG A 104 2.81 9.40 -0.07
N GLY A 105 3.30 8.88 -1.19
CA GLY A 105 3.41 9.65 -2.44
C GLY A 105 2.06 10.18 -2.95
N ILE A 106 0.96 9.44 -2.75
CA ILE A 106 -0.39 9.91 -3.08
C ILE A 106 -0.78 11.09 -2.18
N VAL A 107 -0.57 10.98 -0.87
CA VAL A 107 -0.97 12.01 0.11
C VAL A 107 -0.03 13.22 0.10
N GLU A 108 1.23 13.04 -0.28
CA GLU A 108 2.19 14.13 -0.50
C GLU A 108 1.80 15.02 -1.67
N ALA A 109 1.02 14.52 -2.65
CA ALA A 109 0.57 15.27 -3.81
C ALA A 109 -0.71 16.12 -3.58
N LEU A 110 -1.32 16.05 -2.39
CA LEU A 110 -2.45 16.89 -1.95
C LEU A 110 -1.99 18.29 -1.53
#